data_AF-A0A9D6RB01-F1
#
_entry.id   AF-A0A9D6RB01-F1
#
_cell.length_a   1.000
_cell.length_b   1.000
_cell.length_c   1.000
_cell.angle_alpha   90.00
_cell.angle_beta   90.00
_cell.angle_gamma   90.00
#
_symmetry.space_group_name_H-M   'P 1'
#
loop_
_entity.id
_entity.type
_entity.pdbx_description
1 polymer ?
#
loop_
_entity_poly.entity_id
_entity_poly.type
_entity_poly.pdbx_seq_one_letter_code
_entity_poly.pdbx_strand_id
1 'polypeptide(L)'
;MLNLGQLVNAVQKNCHISDARHAGDFTLCIFLLKMREFYRWEHDIPFASELPKSEVGTWLQEREGLWSDLESSAFEPLPLETGHLDPFDAETVNRELIHRGYVYSGGYGRFSKPHFFLGTLLKKEQRDGHTIYISSCEYARDLEAPPAMLQGKTIYIRQESVRRFVWEKIEEWRWNRKNEAMERALACYAFEIDMNSALERMTENETEAMILHELGEGRAGEKLGAEWQKMLATFSRSKAEIMVRAVRDILADCLSTLPGLLSSNNFASLHFYFANFTGMRKHLFPEAMEAYRRWATTDDLQPLQALVESGQRRWLETARTIMSLYREHGDQAAIEKLLEPAADSEPPICVPPKAASRS
;
A
#
# COMPACT_ATOMS: atom_id res chain seq x y z
N MET A 1 -15.79 32.50 -1.21
CA MET A 1 -14.40 32.31 -1.65
C MET A 1 -13.74 31.37 -0.65
N LEU A 2 -13.32 30.19 -1.13
CA LEU A 2 -12.74 29.12 -0.33
C LEU A 2 -11.45 29.63 0.31
N ASN A 3 -11.39 29.60 1.64
CA ASN A 3 -10.16 29.87 2.35
C ASN A 3 -9.35 28.57 2.42
N LEU A 4 -8.49 28.36 1.43
CA LEU A 4 -7.69 27.14 1.32
C LEU A 4 -6.82 26.92 2.57
N GLY A 5 -6.25 27.98 3.14
CA GLY A 5 -5.42 27.87 4.36
C GLY A 5 -6.21 27.37 5.57
N GLN A 6 -7.46 27.84 5.76
CA GLN A 6 -8.34 27.32 6.82
C GLN A 6 -8.72 25.86 6.59
N LEU A 7 -9.03 25.48 5.34
CA LEU A 7 -9.34 24.08 5.01
C LEU A 7 -8.13 23.17 5.25
N VAL A 8 -6.94 23.57 4.78
CA VAL A 8 -5.68 22.84 5.00
C VAL A 8 -5.43 22.60 6.48
N ASN A 9 -5.57 23.65 7.30
CA ASN A 9 -5.38 23.53 8.75
C ASN A 9 -6.38 22.58 9.40
N ALA A 10 -7.66 22.62 9.00
CA ALA A 10 -8.69 21.72 9.52
C ALA A 10 -8.41 20.25 9.13
N VAL A 11 -8.03 20.00 7.87
CA VAL A 11 -7.66 18.66 7.41
C VAL A 11 -6.41 18.16 8.14
N GLN A 12 -5.36 18.98 8.23
CA GLN A 12 -4.11 18.59 8.91
C GLN A 12 -4.32 18.33 10.41
N LYS A 13 -5.21 19.09 11.06
CA LYS A 13 -5.60 18.83 12.45
C LYS A 13 -6.30 17.48 12.60
N ASN A 14 -7.20 17.12 11.68
CA ASN A 14 -7.81 15.78 11.66
C ASN A 14 -6.78 14.67 11.42
N CYS A 15 -5.77 14.90 10.57
CA CYS A 15 -4.64 13.99 10.42
C CYS A 15 -3.92 13.79 11.76
N HIS A 16 -3.58 14.88 12.46
CA HIS A 16 -2.91 14.81 13.76
C HIS A 16 -3.74 14.13 14.84
N ILE A 17 -5.06 14.34 14.88
CA ILE A 17 -5.96 13.63 15.80
C ILE A 17 -5.94 12.13 15.50
N SER A 18 -5.95 11.75 14.23
CA SER A 18 -5.84 10.34 13.85
C SER A 18 -4.50 9.75 14.25
N ASP A 19 -3.39 10.42 13.92
CA ASP A 19 -2.05 9.93 14.24
C ASP A 19 -1.81 9.87 15.74
N ALA A 20 -2.28 10.84 16.52
CA ALA A 20 -2.17 10.83 17.98
C ALA A 20 -2.76 9.56 18.61
N ARG A 21 -3.89 9.09 18.09
CA ARG A 21 -4.58 7.88 18.59
C ARG A 21 -3.95 6.57 18.15
N HIS A 22 -3.15 6.60 17.08
CA HIS A 22 -2.68 5.39 16.39
C HIS A 22 -1.16 5.28 16.27
N ALA A 23 -0.39 6.31 16.64
CA ALA A 23 1.06 6.29 16.59
C ALA A 23 1.66 5.15 17.44
N GLY A 24 1.02 4.83 18.57
CA GLY A 24 1.41 3.72 19.45
C GLY A 24 1.22 2.32 18.85
N ASP A 25 0.51 2.18 17.72
CA ASP A 25 0.37 0.91 17.01
C ASP A 25 1.66 0.52 16.25
N PHE A 26 2.62 1.45 16.08
CA PHE A 26 3.91 1.18 15.44
C PHE A 26 4.98 0.70 16.42
N THR A 27 5.89 -0.15 15.97
CA THR A 27 7.14 -0.40 16.70
C THR A 27 8.03 0.83 16.65
N LEU A 28 8.89 1.03 17.65
CA LEU A 28 9.75 2.22 17.75
C LEU A 28 10.57 2.47 16.46
N CYS A 29 11.17 1.44 15.87
CA CYS A 29 11.95 1.60 14.64
C CYS A 29 11.09 2.07 13.46
N ILE A 30 9.88 1.52 13.31
CA ILE A 30 8.96 1.92 12.23
C ILE A 30 8.42 3.32 12.47
N PHE A 31 8.09 3.64 13.73
CA PHE A 31 7.66 4.97 14.14
C PHE A 31 8.70 6.03 13.79
N LEU A 32 9.96 5.83 14.16
CA LEU A 32 11.05 6.77 13.88
C LEU A 32 11.30 6.94 12.38
N LEU A 33 11.21 5.87 11.58
CA LEU A 33 11.30 5.97 10.12
C LEU A 33 10.16 6.80 9.54
N LYS A 34 8.92 6.57 9.97
CA LYS A 34 7.76 7.36 9.53
C LYS A 34 7.87 8.83 9.94
N MET A 35 8.29 9.11 11.18
CA MET A 35 8.50 10.47 11.68
C MET A 35 9.55 11.22 10.87
N ARG A 36 10.65 10.54 10.52
CA ARG A 36 11.69 11.10 9.66
C ARG A 36 11.14 11.51 8.29
N GLU A 37 10.33 10.68 7.65
CA GLU A 37 9.72 11.01 6.36
C GLU A 37 8.59 12.05 6.47
N PHE A 38 7.94 12.14 7.64
CA PHE A 38 6.94 13.17 7.90
C PHE A 38 7.59 14.55 8.08
N TYR A 39 8.70 14.62 8.82
CA TYR A 39 9.53 15.83 8.90
C TYR A 39 10.01 16.29 7.53
N ARG A 40 10.52 15.35 6.71
CA ARG A 40 10.99 15.62 5.34
C ARG A 40 9.91 16.31 4.50
N TRP A 41 8.68 15.80 4.57
CA TRP A 41 7.55 16.36 3.84
C TRP A 41 7.14 17.75 4.34
N GLU A 42 7.01 17.92 5.65
CA GLU A 42 6.58 19.20 6.23
C GLU A 42 7.55 20.35 5.92
N HIS A 43 8.82 20.02 5.69
CA HIS A 43 9.88 20.98 5.38
C HIS A 43 10.29 21.00 3.90
N ASP A 44 9.57 20.29 3.02
CA ASP A 44 9.85 20.19 1.57
C ASP A 44 11.32 19.83 1.26
N ILE A 45 11.88 18.87 2.01
CA ILE A 45 13.30 18.49 1.87
C ILE A 45 13.44 17.41 0.78
N PRO A 46 14.23 17.65 -0.29
CA PRO A 46 14.43 16.69 -1.38
C PRO A 46 14.98 15.34 -0.92
N PHE A 47 14.56 14.24 -1.55
CA PHE A 47 14.94 12.88 -1.15
C PHE A 47 16.44 12.59 -1.10
N ALA A 48 17.23 13.20 -1.99
CA ALA A 48 18.70 13.07 -1.98
C ALA A 48 19.40 13.88 -0.86
N SER A 49 18.68 14.78 -0.19
CA SER A 49 19.25 15.61 0.86
C SER A 49 19.25 14.86 2.20
N GLU A 50 20.37 15.01 2.93
CA GLU A 50 20.47 14.58 4.32
C GLU A 50 19.55 15.40 5.22
N LEU A 51 19.02 14.76 6.27
CA LEU A 51 18.17 15.41 7.25
C LEU A 51 19.00 15.92 8.45
N PRO A 52 18.74 17.14 8.95
CA PRO A 52 19.43 17.70 10.10
C PRO A 52 19.05 16.97 11.39
N LYS A 53 19.90 16.04 11.85
CA LYS A 53 19.59 15.12 12.97
C LYS A 53 19.10 15.82 14.25
N SER A 54 19.70 16.95 14.62
CA SER A 54 19.31 17.69 15.83
C SER A 54 17.93 18.32 15.69
N GLU A 55 17.64 18.92 14.54
CA GLU A 55 16.36 19.58 14.27
C GLU A 55 15.23 18.56 14.17
N VAL A 56 15.48 17.40 13.54
CA VAL A 56 14.53 16.27 13.53
C VAL A 56 14.21 15.81 14.96
N GLY A 57 15.22 15.75 15.83
CA GLY A 57 15.04 15.36 17.23
C GLY A 57 14.16 16.34 18.01
N THR A 58 14.39 17.64 17.85
CA THR A 58 13.56 18.69 18.48
C THR A 58 12.13 18.67 17.93
N TRP A 59 11.97 18.64 16.60
CA TRP A 59 10.65 18.58 15.97
C TRP A 59 9.85 17.34 16.38
N LEU A 60 10.51 16.19 16.56
CA LEU A 60 9.84 14.97 17.00
C LEU A 60 9.22 15.15 18.39
N GLN A 61 9.95 15.77 19.32
CA GLN A 61 9.45 16.06 20.67
C GLN A 61 8.26 17.03 20.64
N GLU A 62 8.35 18.08 19.80
CA GLU A 62 7.24 19.03 19.60
C GLU A 62 6.00 18.35 19.02
N ARG A 63 6.19 17.45 18.05
CA ARG A 63 5.11 16.69 17.42
C ARG A 63 4.45 15.72 18.40
N GLU A 64 5.23 15.02 19.21
CA GLU A 64 4.71 14.13 20.26
C GLU A 64 3.92 14.93 21.31
N GLY A 65 4.42 16.10 21.72
CA GLY A 65 3.70 17.01 22.62
C GLY A 65 2.35 17.45 22.04
N LEU A 66 2.33 17.89 20.78
CA LEU A 66 1.09 18.25 20.09
C LEU A 66 0.10 17.08 20.05
N TRP A 67 0.56 15.87 19.73
CA TRP A 67 -0.30 14.70 19.65
C TRP A 67 -0.87 14.29 21.01
N SER A 68 -0.07 14.40 22.08
CA SER A 68 -0.56 14.19 23.45
C SER A 68 -1.76 15.10 23.78
N ASP A 69 -1.75 16.34 23.30
CA ASP A 69 -2.86 17.29 23.52
C ASP A 69 -4.09 16.98 22.65
N LEU A 70 -3.90 16.32 21.51
CA LEU A 70 -4.95 16.07 20.52
C LEU A 70 -5.60 14.69 20.61
N GLU A 71 -5.00 13.72 21.29
CA GLU A 71 -5.44 12.31 21.32
C GLU A 71 -6.94 12.15 21.63
N SER A 72 -7.43 12.92 22.61
CA SER A 72 -8.83 12.91 23.06
C SER A 72 -9.75 13.89 22.32
N SER A 73 -9.22 14.73 21.42
CA SER A 73 -10.00 15.72 20.67
C SER A 73 -10.92 15.05 19.65
N ALA A 74 -12.13 15.56 19.43
CA ALA A 74 -13.00 15.10 18.35
C ALA A 74 -12.48 15.56 16.98
N PHE A 75 -12.82 14.83 15.91
CA PHE A 75 -12.55 15.29 14.55
C PHE A 75 -13.35 16.56 14.25
N GLU A 76 -12.72 17.52 13.59
CA GLU A 76 -13.29 18.81 13.25
C GLU A 76 -14.00 18.77 11.91
N PRO A 77 -15.14 19.47 11.77
CA PRO A 77 -15.78 19.64 10.48
C PRO A 77 -14.94 20.53 9.56
N LEU A 78 -15.01 20.26 8.26
CA LEU A 78 -14.22 20.95 7.25
C LEU A 78 -14.89 22.27 6.84
N PRO A 79 -14.17 23.41 6.91
CA PRO A 79 -14.71 24.70 6.50
C PRO A 79 -14.69 24.83 4.97
N LEU A 80 -15.87 24.72 4.34
CA LEU A 80 -16.07 24.96 2.91
C LEU A 80 -16.93 26.21 2.67
N GLU A 81 -17.12 26.59 1.40
CA GLU A 81 -17.93 27.76 1.06
C GLU A 81 -19.41 27.54 1.38
N THR A 82 -19.91 26.32 1.21
CA THR A 82 -21.32 26.00 1.48
C THR A 82 -21.63 25.75 2.95
N GLY A 83 -20.60 25.65 3.79
CA GLY A 83 -20.73 25.42 5.22
C GLY A 83 -19.67 24.49 5.79
N HIS A 84 -19.89 24.05 7.02
CA HIS A 84 -19.05 23.08 7.70
C HIS A 84 -19.54 21.66 7.35
N LEU A 85 -18.68 20.83 6.80
CA LEU A 85 -19.01 19.45 6.43
C LEU A 85 -18.35 18.42 7.35
N ASP A 86 -18.98 17.26 7.49
CA ASP A 86 -18.39 16.11 8.17
C ASP A 86 -17.08 15.69 7.46
N PRO A 87 -15.96 15.50 8.18
CA PRO A 87 -14.69 15.12 7.57
C PRO A 87 -14.74 13.73 6.90
N PHE A 88 -15.72 12.88 7.18
CA PHE A 88 -15.90 11.60 6.51
C PHE A 88 -16.81 11.68 5.26
N ASP A 89 -17.44 12.83 5.00
CA ASP A 89 -18.24 13.06 3.78
C ASP A 89 -17.36 13.54 2.61
N ALA A 90 -16.42 12.68 2.20
CA ALA A 90 -15.49 12.99 1.12
C ALA A 90 -16.21 13.26 -0.22
N GLU A 91 -17.39 12.68 -0.44
CA GLU A 91 -18.17 12.90 -1.67
C GLU A 91 -18.65 14.36 -1.74
N THR A 92 -19.32 14.85 -0.70
CA THR A 92 -19.83 16.22 -0.67
C THR A 92 -18.69 17.23 -0.72
N VAL A 93 -17.61 16.99 0.02
CA VAL A 93 -16.41 17.85 0.00
C VAL A 93 -15.83 17.95 -1.42
N ASN A 94 -15.67 16.81 -2.11
CA ASN A 94 -15.09 16.80 -3.45
C ASN A 94 -15.98 17.44 -4.53
N ARG A 95 -17.31 17.50 -4.36
CA ARG A 95 -18.18 18.29 -5.27
C ARG A 95 -17.76 19.76 -5.32
N GLU A 96 -17.26 20.30 -4.21
CA GLU A 96 -16.74 21.67 -4.15
C GLU A 96 -15.28 21.80 -4.56
N LEU A 97 -14.44 20.80 -4.28
CA LEU A 97 -12.99 20.92 -4.48
C LEU A 97 -12.53 20.60 -5.90
N ILE A 98 -13.16 19.63 -6.57
CA ILE A 98 -12.67 19.12 -7.87
C ILE A 98 -12.62 20.22 -8.93
N HIS A 99 -13.64 21.06 -9.03
CA HIS A 99 -13.70 22.14 -10.02
C HIS A 99 -12.68 23.26 -9.76
N ARG A 100 -12.04 23.24 -8.59
CA ARG A 100 -11.01 24.19 -8.15
C ARG A 100 -9.59 23.61 -8.26
N GLY A 101 -9.46 22.38 -8.75
CA GLY A 101 -8.17 21.71 -8.88
C GLY A 101 -7.67 21.07 -7.58
N TYR A 102 -8.55 20.77 -6.62
CA TYR A 102 -8.19 20.08 -5.38
C TYR A 102 -8.97 18.77 -5.23
N VAL A 103 -8.40 17.84 -4.46
CA VAL A 103 -9.06 16.59 -4.07
C VAL A 103 -8.79 16.31 -2.59
N TYR A 104 -9.84 15.84 -1.93
CA TYR A 104 -9.84 15.43 -0.53
C TYR A 104 -10.22 13.96 -0.41
N SER A 105 -9.69 13.28 0.59
CA SER A 105 -10.23 11.99 1.03
C SER A 105 -10.24 11.95 2.55
N GLY A 106 -11.35 11.45 3.11
CA GLY A 106 -11.51 11.14 4.52
C GLY A 106 -12.21 9.79 4.64
N GLY A 107 -11.61 8.84 5.36
CA GLY A 107 -12.21 7.53 5.58
C GLY A 107 -11.34 6.60 6.41
N TYR A 108 -11.53 5.29 6.30
CA TYR A 108 -10.88 4.32 7.16
C TYR A 108 -9.96 3.39 6.37
N GLY A 109 -8.73 3.25 6.86
CA GLY A 109 -7.73 2.35 6.30
C GLY A 109 -7.62 1.05 7.10
N ARG A 110 -6.39 0.52 7.15
CA ARG A 110 -6.08 -0.71 7.88
C ARG A 110 -6.35 -0.53 9.37
N PHE A 111 -6.81 -1.61 10.02
CA PHE A 111 -7.18 -1.62 11.45
C PHE A 111 -8.20 -0.53 11.84
N SER A 112 -8.99 -0.06 10.88
CA SER A 112 -9.95 1.04 11.07
C SER A 112 -9.32 2.35 11.53
N LYS A 113 -8.03 2.58 11.23
CA LYS A 113 -7.40 3.90 11.41
C LYS A 113 -8.06 4.92 10.47
N PRO A 114 -8.57 6.06 10.96
CA PRO A 114 -9.00 7.16 10.11
C PRO A 114 -7.84 7.73 9.30
N HIS A 115 -8.06 8.05 8.04
CA HIS A 115 -7.08 8.69 7.17
C HIS A 115 -7.68 9.89 6.48
N PHE A 116 -6.90 10.97 6.45
CA PHE A 116 -7.27 12.23 5.83
C PHE A 116 -6.13 12.73 4.94
N PHE A 117 -6.49 13.28 3.79
CA PHE A 117 -5.54 14.06 3.01
C PHE A 117 -6.27 15.13 2.18
N LEU A 118 -5.53 16.19 1.86
CA LEU A 118 -5.93 17.20 0.91
C LEU A 118 -4.76 17.47 -0.03
N GLY A 119 -5.01 17.51 -1.33
CA GLY A 119 -3.97 17.77 -2.31
C GLY A 119 -4.48 18.41 -3.59
N THR A 120 -3.54 18.75 -4.47
CA THR A 120 -3.83 19.23 -5.81
C THR A 120 -4.31 18.07 -6.67
N LEU A 121 -5.47 18.22 -7.30
CA LEU A 121 -6.00 17.25 -8.26
C LEU A 121 -5.18 17.34 -9.54
N LEU A 122 -4.45 16.28 -9.85
CA LEU A 122 -3.71 16.16 -11.11
C LEU A 122 -4.60 15.62 -12.22
N LYS A 123 -5.34 14.53 -11.93
CA LYS A 123 -6.15 13.83 -12.93
C LYS A 123 -7.39 13.22 -12.30
N LYS A 124 -8.49 13.26 -13.05
CA LYS A 124 -9.71 12.49 -12.78
C LYS A 124 -9.96 11.57 -13.97
N GLU A 125 -10.17 10.29 -13.73
CA GLU A 125 -10.56 9.34 -14.78
C GLU A 125 -11.62 8.34 -14.28
N GLN A 126 -12.21 7.60 -15.21
CA GLN A 126 -13.18 6.54 -14.95
C GLN A 126 -12.65 5.23 -15.53
N ARG A 127 -12.62 4.17 -14.73
CA ARG A 127 -12.18 2.84 -15.19
C ARG A 127 -12.96 1.74 -14.47
N ASP A 128 -13.54 0.80 -15.21
CA ASP A 128 -14.30 -0.34 -14.68
C ASP A 128 -15.36 0.04 -13.62
N GLY A 129 -16.08 1.14 -13.85
CA GLY A 129 -17.09 1.64 -12.92
C GLY A 129 -16.54 2.28 -11.64
N HIS A 130 -15.23 2.58 -11.59
CA HIS A 130 -14.58 3.30 -10.51
C HIS A 130 -14.17 4.71 -10.97
N THR A 131 -14.38 5.69 -10.09
CA THR A 131 -13.81 7.03 -10.25
C THR A 131 -12.41 7.04 -9.67
N ILE A 132 -11.41 7.42 -10.46
CA ILE A 132 -10.01 7.48 -10.01
C ILE A 132 -9.62 8.95 -9.92
N TYR A 133 -9.18 9.38 -8.74
CA TYR A 133 -8.55 10.67 -8.52
C TYR A 133 -7.06 10.46 -8.28
N ILE A 134 -6.25 11.17 -9.05
CA ILE A 134 -4.79 11.22 -8.87
C ILE A 134 -4.45 12.61 -8.34
N SER A 135 -3.82 12.69 -7.18
CA SER A 135 -3.25 13.93 -6.64
C SER A 135 -1.75 13.99 -6.88
N SER A 136 -1.22 15.21 -7.06
CA SER A 136 0.22 15.46 -7.19
C SER A 136 0.84 15.90 -5.87
N CYS A 137 0.57 17.14 -5.44
CA CYS A 137 1.09 17.75 -4.22
C CYS A 137 0.08 17.69 -3.06
N GLU A 138 0.54 17.31 -1.88
CA GLU A 138 -0.26 17.16 -0.66
C GLU A 138 -0.10 18.38 0.26
N TYR A 139 -1.20 19.06 0.57
CA TYR A 139 -1.23 20.18 1.52
C TYR A 139 -1.46 19.74 2.96
N ALA A 140 -2.11 18.57 3.14
CA ALA A 140 -2.32 17.97 4.45
C ALA A 140 -2.29 16.44 4.34
N ARG A 141 -1.65 15.77 5.29
CA ARG A 141 -1.59 14.30 5.36
C ARG A 141 -1.34 13.77 6.77
N ASP A 142 -1.74 12.52 6.97
CA ASP A 142 -1.33 11.69 8.10
C ASP A 142 0.16 11.30 8.04
N LEU A 143 0.72 10.92 9.20
CA LEU A 143 2.03 10.28 9.37
C LEU A 143 2.16 9.06 8.46
N GLU A 144 1.15 8.19 8.52
CA GLU A 144 1.01 7.12 7.56
C GLU A 144 0.22 7.64 6.36
N ALA A 145 0.91 7.85 5.24
CA ALA A 145 0.28 8.23 3.98
C ALA A 145 0.30 7.06 2.99
N PRO A 146 -0.75 6.22 2.92
CA PRO A 146 -0.88 5.19 1.90
C PRO A 146 -0.88 5.84 0.51
N PRO A 147 -0.14 5.28 -0.46
CA PRO A 147 -0.05 5.87 -1.80
C PRO A 147 -1.32 5.66 -2.63
N ALA A 148 -2.12 4.66 -2.30
CA ALA A 148 -3.36 4.31 -2.97
C ALA A 148 -4.40 3.84 -1.95
N MET A 149 -5.68 4.11 -2.22
CA MET A 149 -6.79 3.65 -1.39
C MET A 149 -8.11 3.61 -2.16
N LEU A 150 -8.78 2.46 -2.12
CA LEU A 150 -10.16 2.27 -2.57
C LEU A 150 -11.17 2.60 -1.46
N GLN A 151 -12.09 3.52 -1.74
CA GLN A 151 -13.23 3.86 -0.89
C GLN A 151 -14.53 3.76 -1.69
N GLY A 152 -15.30 2.71 -1.44
CA GLY A 152 -16.53 2.43 -2.20
C GLY A 152 -16.23 2.22 -3.68
N LYS A 153 -16.62 3.18 -4.53
CA LYS A 153 -16.34 3.20 -5.98
C LYS A 153 -15.33 4.27 -6.39
N THR A 154 -14.62 4.84 -5.42
CA THR A 154 -13.61 5.87 -5.66
C THR A 154 -12.24 5.36 -5.28
N ILE A 155 -11.28 5.49 -6.18
CA ILE A 155 -9.86 5.18 -5.95
C ILE A 155 -9.12 6.51 -5.83
N TYR A 156 -8.39 6.68 -4.74
CA TYR A 156 -7.50 7.82 -4.55
C TYR A 156 -6.05 7.34 -4.72
N ILE A 157 -5.33 7.95 -5.65
CA ILE A 157 -3.89 7.75 -5.84
C ILE A 157 -3.18 9.06 -5.51
N ARG A 158 -2.13 8.97 -4.68
CA ARG A 158 -1.41 10.10 -4.12
C ARG A 158 0.02 10.08 -4.63
N GLN A 159 0.31 10.73 -5.77
CA GLN A 159 1.61 10.58 -6.43
C GLN A 159 2.80 11.02 -5.58
N GLU A 160 2.66 12.03 -4.73
CA GLU A 160 3.72 12.38 -3.78
C GLU A 160 4.00 11.24 -2.79
N SER A 161 2.96 10.57 -2.30
CA SER A 161 3.08 9.36 -1.47
C SER A 161 3.60 8.14 -2.27
N VAL A 162 3.24 7.99 -3.55
CA VAL A 162 3.82 6.97 -4.46
C VAL A 162 5.33 7.21 -4.61
N ARG A 163 5.73 8.46 -4.87
CA ARG A 163 7.13 8.85 -5.04
C ARG A 163 7.95 8.55 -3.79
N ARG A 164 7.41 8.88 -2.61
CA ARG A 164 8.02 8.51 -1.31
C ARG A 164 8.16 7.00 -1.18
N PHE A 165 7.10 6.23 -1.46
CA PHE A 165 7.14 4.78 -1.38
C PHE A 165 8.21 4.17 -2.30
N VAL A 166 8.28 4.62 -3.56
CA VAL A 166 9.30 4.17 -4.51
C VAL A 166 10.71 4.49 -3.99
N TRP A 167 10.91 5.72 -3.47
CA TRP A 167 12.20 6.12 -2.90
C TRP A 167 12.61 5.27 -1.70
N GLU A 168 11.70 5.02 -0.75
CA GLU A 168 11.95 4.15 0.41
C GLU A 168 12.41 2.75 -0.02
N LYS A 169 11.81 2.20 -1.09
CA LYS A 169 12.21 0.90 -1.65
C LYS A 169 13.58 0.92 -2.32
N ILE A 170 13.95 2.03 -2.95
CA ILE A 170 15.29 2.24 -3.49
C ILE A 170 16.32 2.32 -2.36
N GLU A 171 16.05 3.09 -1.30
CA GLU A 171 16.94 3.21 -0.14
C GLU A 171 17.14 1.86 0.57
N GLU A 172 16.04 1.14 0.82
CA GLU A 172 16.06 -0.21 1.42
C GLU A 172 16.98 -1.14 0.62
N TRP A 173 16.86 -1.13 -0.71
CA TRP A 173 17.72 -1.93 -1.58
C TRP A 173 19.17 -1.47 -1.57
N ARG A 174 19.44 -0.16 -1.63
CA ARG A 174 20.81 0.39 -1.65
C ARG A 174 21.63 -0.03 -0.42
N TRP A 175 20.96 -0.28 0.71
CA TRP A 175 21.61 -0.70 1.96
C TRP A 175 22.27 -2.09 1.90
N ASN A 176 21.67 -3.05 1.19
CA ASN A 176 22.17 -4.43 1.15
C ASN A 176 22.46 -4.98 -0.25
N ARG A 177 21.83 -4.41 -1.29
CA ARG A 177 21.95 -4.76 -2.72
C ARG A 177 21.73 -6.25 -3.03
N LYS A 178 20.87 -6.94 -2.26
CA LYS A 178 20.60 -8.39 -2.43
C LYS A 178 19.33 -8.71 -3.22
N ASN A 179 18.49 -7.71 -3.49
CA ASN A 179 17.25 -7.92 -4.23
C ASN A 179 17.51 -7.77 -5.74
N GLU A 180 17.76 -8.88 -6.42
CA GLU A 180 18.00 -8.93 -7.88
C GLU A 180 16.78 -8.42 -8.68
N ALA A 181 15.55 -8.59 -8.16
CA ALA A 181 14.37 -8.06 -8.83
C ALA A 181 14.33 -6.53 -8.77
N MET A 182 14.73 -5.94 -7.64
CA MET A 182 14.88 -4.49 -7.55
C MET A 182 15.99 -3.98 -8.48
N GLU A 183 17.14 -4.67 -8.51
CA GLU A 183 18.23 -4.33 -9.42
C GLU A 183 17.77 -4.28 -10.89
N ARG A 184 17.01 -5.29 -11.34
CA ARG A 184 16.42 -5.32 -12.69
C ARG A 184 15.41 -4.21 -12.92
N ALA A 185 14.57 -3.91 -11.93
CA ALA A 185 13.62 -2.80 -12.03
C ALA A 185 14.35 -1.45 -12.21
N LEU A 186 15.40 -1.20 -11.41
CA LEU A 186 16.17 0.04 -11.47
C LEU A 186 17.01 0.15 -12.74
N ALA A 187 17.48 -0.97 -13.30
CA ALA A 187 18.20 -0.99 -14.58
C ALA A 187 17.34 -0.50 -15.77
N CYS A 188 16.01 -0.49 -15.64
CA CYS A 188 15.10 0.09 -16.63
C CYS A 188 15.09 1.62 -16.62
N TYR A 189 15.72 2.27 -15.64
CA TYR A 189 15.73 3.72 -15.47
C TYR A 189 17.16 4.26 -15.34
N ALA A 190 17.40 5.46 -15.88
CA ALA A 190 18.71 6.10 -15.87
C ALA A 190 19.04 6.82 -14.53
N PHE A 191 18.95 6.13 -13.40
CA PHE A 191 19.20 6.72 -12.07
C PHE A 191 20.62 7.29 -11.88
N GLU A 192 21.61 6.74 -12.59
CA GLU A 192 23.01 7.22 -12.56
C GLU A 192 23.23 8.49 -13.39
N ILE A 193 22.30 8.82 -14.30
CA ILE A 193 22.38 10.02 -15.16
C ILE A 193 21.57 11.16 -14.56
N ASP A 194 20.29 10.89 -14.25
CA ASP A 194 19.37 11.85 -13.69
C ASP A 194 18.42 11.14 -12.71
N MET A 195 18.77 11.22 -11.42
CA MET A 195 18.01 10.61 -10.35
C MET A 195 16.60 11.17 -10.24
N ASN A 196 16.42 12.49 -10.41
CA ASN A 196 15.11 13.13 -10.21
C ASN A 196 14.14 12.71 -11.32
N SER A 197 14.56 12.82 -12.57
CA SER A 197 13.71 12.38 -13.69
C SER A 197 13.54 10.86 -13.75
N ALA A 198 14.52 10.07 -13.31
CA ALA A 198 14.34 8.62 -13.18
C ALA A 198 13.30 8.26 -12.12
N LEU A 199 13.35 8.91 -10.95
CA LEU A 199 12.36 8.71 -9.89
C LEU A 199 10.97 9.15 -10.32
N GLU A 200 10.84 10.26 -11.04
CA GLU A 200 9.56 10.75 -11.58
C GLU A 200 8.96 9.75 -12.56
N ARG A 201 9.72 9.28 -13.56
CA ARG A 201 9.25 8.25 -14.51
C ARG A 201 8.85 6.95 -13.81
N MET A 202 9.63 6.52 -12.82
CA MET A 202 9.31 5.33 -12.05
C MET A 202 8.04 5.54 -11.22
N THR A 203 7.85 6.72 -10.64
CA THR A 203 6.63 7.09 -9.90
C THR A 203 5.40 7.04 -10.79
N GLU A 204 5.47 7.59 -12.00
CA GLU A 204 4.37 7.53 -12.98
C GLU A 204 4.05 6.08 -13.37
N ASN A 205 5.07 5.26 -13.59
CA ASN A 205 4.89 3.87 -13.96
C ASN A 205 4.25 3.05 -12.81
N GLU A 206 4.76 3.22 -11.59
CA GLU A 206 4.22 2.53 -10.40
C GLU A 206 2.86 3.09 -9.95
N THR A 207 2.51 4.33 -10.33
CA THR A 207 1.15 4.87 -10.17
C THR A 207 0.13 4.00 -10.88
N GLU A 208 0.40 3.58 -12.12
CA GLU A 208 -0.50 2.70 -12.87
C GLU A 208 -0.56 1.29 -12.25
N ALA A 209 0.57 0.75 -11.79
CA ALA A 209 0.57 -0.54 -11.07
C ALA A 209 -0.31 -0.52 -9.81
N MET A 210 -0.28 0.60 -9.06
CA MET A 210 -1.15 0.78 -7.90
C MET A 210 -2.62 0.96 -8.29
N ILE A 211 -2.93 1.68 -9.37
CA ILE A 211 -4.30 1.75 -9.91
C ILE A 211 -4.83 0.35 -10.23
N LEU A 212 -4.02 -0.48 -10.89
CA LEU A 212 -4.40 -1.85 -11.22
C LEU A 212 -4.68 -2.68 -9.96
N HIS A 213 -3.89 -2.51 -8.90
CA HIS A 213 -4.12 -3.19 -7.61
C HIS A 213 -5.46 -2.78 -6.98
N GLU A 214 -5.74 -1.47 -6.89
CA GLU A 214 -7.01 -0.97 -6.32
C GLU A 214 -8.23 -1.41 -7.15
N LEU A 215 -8.11 -1.47 -8.48
CA LEU A 215 -9.15 -2.05 -9.35
C LEU A 215 -9.33 -3.55 -9.09
N GLY A 216 -8.23 -4.27 -8.85
CA GLY A 216 -8.24 -5.67 -8.42
C GLY A 216 -8.96 -5.85 -7.08
N GLU A 217 -8.70 -4.98 -6.11
CA GLU A 217 -9.37 -4.99 -4.81
C GLU A 217 -10.87 -4.74 -4.93
N GLY A 218 -11.27 -3.83 -5.83
CA GLY A 218 -12.67 -3.56 -6.17
C GLY A 218 -13.36 -4.80 -6.77
N ARG A 219 -12.73 -5.42 -7.78
CA ARG A 219 -13.22 -6.67 -8.41
C ARG A 219 -13.31 -7.83 -7.40
N ALA A 220 -12.33 -7.97 -6.52
CA ALA A 220 -12.37 -8.96 -5.44
C ALA A 220 -13.52 -8.67 -4.47
N GLY A 221 -13.70 -7.40 -4.08
CA GLY A 221 -14.79 -6.96 -3.20
C GLY A 221 -16.18 -7.27 -3.77
N GLU A 222 -16.40 -7.06 -5.07
CA GLU A 222 -17.67 -7.41 -5.73
C GLU A 222 -17.95 -8.91 -5.70
N LYS A 223 -16.92 -9.74 -5.88
CA LYS A 223 -17.05 -11.21 -5.89
C LYS A 223 -17.29 -11.80 -4.50
N LEU A 224 -16.77 -11.16 -3.46
CA LEU A 224 -16.83 -11.63 -2.07
C LEU A 224 -17.99 -11.00 -1.28
N GLY A 225 -18.42 -9.80 -1.66
CA GLY A 225 -19.54 -9.10 -1.04
C GLY A 225 -19.24 -8.54 0.36
N ALA A 226 -20.24 -7.90 0.97
CA ALA A 226 -20.09 -7.17 2.24
C ALA A 226 -19.76 -8.08 3.44
N GLU A 227 -20.06 -9.37 3.36
CA GLU A 227 -19.74 -10.34 4.41
C GLU A 227 -18.23 -10.47 4.64
N TRP A 228 -17.41 -10.33 3.58
CA TRP A 228 -15.95 -10.33 3.71
C TRP A 228 -15.44 -9.25 4.68
N GLN A 229 -15.99 -8.04 4.59
CA GLN A 229 -15.62 -6.94 5.48
C GLN A 229 -16.06 -7.17 6.92
N LYS A 230 -17.25 -7.77 7.13
CA LYS A 230 -17.73 -8.16 8.46
C LYS A 230 -16.80 -9.19 9.10
N MET A 231 -16.41 -10.20 8.33
CA MET A 231 -15.46 -11.23 8.75
C MET A 231 -14.09 -10.64 9.11
N LEU A 232 -13.53 -9.77 8.26
CA LEU A 232 -12.25 -9.10 8.56
C LEU A 232 -12.31 -8.30 9.86
N ALA A 233 -13.42 -7.62 10.14
CA ALA A 233 -13.61 -6.88 11.39
C ALA A 233 -13.63 -7.81 12.62
N THR A 234 -14.16 -9.03 12.51
CA THR A 234 -14.12 -10.03 13.59
C THR A 234 -12.70 -10.49 13.91
N PHE A 235 -11.83 -10.62 12.90
CA PHE A 235 -10.44 -11.06 13.09
C PHE A 235 -9.47 -9.92 13.43
N SER A 236 -9.96 -8.71 13.73
CA SER A 236 -9.12 -7.53 13.94
C SER A 236 -7.95 -7.78 14.90
N ARG A 237 -6.75 -7.37 14.48
CA ARG A 237 -5.48 -7.49 15.23
C ARG A 237 -5.03 -8.95 15.48
N SER A 238 -5.47 -9.90 14.66
CA SER A 238 -5.05 -11.32 14.74
C SER A 238 -4.12 -11.73 13.59
N LYS A 239 -3.50 -12.90 13.73
CA LYS A 239 -2.75 -13.55 12.64
C LYS A 239 -3.67 -13.90 11.47
N ALA A 240 -4.88 -14.37 11.75
CA ALA A 240 -5.91 -14.62 10.74
C ALA A 240 -6.18 -13.39 9.88
N GLU A 241 -6.31 -12.17 10.46
CA GLU A 241 -6.50 -10.95 9.66
C GLU A 241 -5.36 -10.75 8.64
N ILE A 242 -4.11 -10.94 9.06
CA ILE A 242 -2.94 -10.78 8.17
C ILE A 242 -3.01 -11.76 7.00
N MET A 243 -3.36 -13.02 7.27
CA MET A 243 -3.47 -14.06 6.25
C MET A 243 -4.65 -13.82 5.30
N VAL A 244 -5.83 -13.50 5.84
CA VAL A 244 -7.04 -13.25 5.05
C VAL A 244 -6.87 -12.02 4.16
N ARG A 245 -6.25 -10.95 4.65
CA ARG A 245 -5.90 -9.80 3.80
C ARG A 245 -4.97 -10.19 2.66
N ALA A 246 -3.92 -10.95 2.94
CA ALA A 246 -3.00 -11.42 1.90
C ALA A 246 -3.69 -12.29 0.84
N VAL A 247 -4.68 -13.12 1.22
CA VAL A 247 -5.51 -13.87 0.25
C VAL A 247 -6.27 -12.93 -0.68
N ARG A 248 -6.89 -11.86 -0.13
CA ARG A 248 -7.57 -10.85 -0.96
C ARG A 248 -6.59 -10.09 -1.85
N ASP A 249 -5.43 -9.70 -1.34
CA ASP A 249 -4.41 -8.99 -2.12
C ASP A 249 -3.92 -9.85 -3.28
N ILE A 250 -3.64 -11.14 -3.05
CA ILE A 250 -3.22 -12.05 -4.13
C ILE A 250 -4.35 -12.22 -5.16
N LEU A 251 -5.61 -12.33 -4.71
CA LEU A 251 -6.75 -12.37 -5.61
C LEU A 251 -6.86 -11.09 -6.45
N ALA A 252 -6.72 -9.91 -5.83
CA ALA A 252 -6.69 -8.62 -6.52
C ALA A 252 -5.57 -8.56 -7.56
N ASP A 253 -4.37 -9.00 -7.18
CA ASP A 253 -3.20 -9.05 -8.04
C ASP A 253 -3.40 -9.99 -9.24
N CYS A 254 -4.03 -11.16 -9.04
CA CYS A 254 -4.35 -12.09 -10.13
C CYS A 254 -5.49 -11.59 -11.02
N LEU A 255 -6.44 -10.81 -10.48
CA LEU A 255 -7.59 -10.29 -11.21
C LEU A 255 -7.26 -9.06 -12.05
N SER A 256 -6.25 -8.27 -11.68
CA SER A 256 -6.01 -6.96 -12.28
C SER A 256 -4.52 -6.59 -12.42
N THR A 257 -3.77 -6.54 -11.31
CA THR A 257 -2.36 -6.08 -11.32
C THR A 257 -1.49 -6.86 -12.31
N LEU A 258 -1.34 -8.17 -12.09
CA LEU A 258 -0.46 -9.01 -12.91
C LEU A 258 -0.96 -9.12 -14.37
N PRO A 259 -2.27 -9.33 -14.65
CA PRO A 259 -2.76 -9.27 -16.03
C PRO A 259 -2.48 -7.94 -16.74
N GLY A 260 -2.67 -6.81 -16.05
CA GLY A 260 -2.42 -5.48 -16.61
C GLY A 260 -0.93 -5.24 -16.93
N LEU A 261 -0.04 -5.62 -16.01
CA LEU A 261 1.41 -5.51 -16.22
C LEU A 261 1.91 -6.46 -17.33
N LEU A 262 1.37 -7.69 -17.41
CA LEU A 262 1.72 -8.67 -18.45
C LEU A 262 1.23 -8.24 -19.83
N SER A 263 -0.02 -7.78 -19.95
CA SER A 263 -0.61 -7.39 -21.24
C SER A 263 0.01 -6.12 -21.82
N SER A 264 0.51 -5.22 -20.97
CA SER A 264 1.24 -4.02 -21.39
C SER A 264 2.74 -4.25 -21.61
N ASN A 265 3.27 -5.45 -21.38
CA ASN A 265 4.70 -5.75 -21.36
C ASN A 265 5.50 -4.78 -20.47
N ASN A 266 4.92 -4.38 -19.33
CA ASN A 266 5.58 -3.46 -18.40
C ASN A 266 6.57 -4.20 -17.51
N PHE A 267 7.71 -4.57 -18.08
CA PHE A 267 8.72 -5.38 -17.42
C PHE A 267 9.36 -4.66 -16.22
N ALA A 268 9.51 -3.33 -16.30
CA ALA A 268 10.02 -2.53 -15.19
C ALA A 268 9.14 -2.67 -13.93
N SER A 269 7.83 -2.50 -14.08
CA SER A 269 6.89 -2.68 -12.96
C SER A 269 6.69 -4.15 -12.57
N LEU A 270 6.82 -5.12 -13.49
CA LEU A 270 6.85 -6.53 -13.10
C LEU A 270 8.04 -6.86 -12.19
N HIS A 271 9.24 -6.37 -12.54
CA HIS A 271 10.41 -6.50 -11.68
C HIS A 271 10.19 -5.81 -10.33
N PHE A 272 9.65 -4.59 -10.31
CA PHE A 272 9.38 -3.86 -9.08
C PHE A 272 8.30 -4.53 -8.21
N TYR A 273 7.24 -5.06 -8.82
CA TYR A 273 6.21 -5.85 -8.14
C TYR A 273 6.83 -7.04 -7.41
N PHE A 274 7.64 -7.86 -8.11
CA PHE A 274 8.26 -9.05 -7.51
C PHE A 274 9.40 -8.71 -6.55
N ALA A 275 10.06 -7.55 -6.71
CA ALA A 275 10.99 -7.03 -5.72
C ALA A 275 10.30 -6.75 -4.38
N ASN A 276 9.02 -6.36 -4.42
CA ASN A 276 8.20 -6.05 -3.25
C ASN A 276 7.22 -7.17 -2.86
N PHE A 277 7.26 -8.31 -3.55
CA PHE A 277 6.43 -9.49 -3.26
C PHE A 277 7.01 -10.25 -2.06
N THR A 278 6.66 -9.78 -0.86
CA THR A 278 7.24 -10.23 0.41
C THR A 278 6.15 -10.62 1.42
N GLY A 279 6.56 -11.01 2.62
CA GLY A 279 5.66 -11.33 3.74
C GLY A 279 4.66 -12.43 3.40
N MET A 280 3.40 -12.21 3.80
CA MET A 280 2.37 -13.24 3.71
C MET A 280 1.96 -13.57 2.26
N ARG A 281 2.01 -12.59 1.33
CA ARG A 281 1.75 -12.87 -0.09
C ARG A 281 2.75 -13.87 -0.67
N LYS A 282 4.04 -13.67 -0.37
CA LYS A 282 5.10 -14.60 -0.77
C LYS A 282 4.99 -15.96 -0.08
N HIS A 283 4.60 -15.98 1.19
CA HIS A 283 4.42 -17.23 1.94
C HIS A 283 3.28 -18.08 1.38
N LEU A 284 2.16 -17.45 1.03
CA LEU A 284 0.96 -18.12 0.52
C LEU A 284 1.04 -18.46 -0.97
N PHE A 285 1.83 -17.71 -1.76
CA PHE A 285 1.95 -17.92 -3.21
C PHE A 285 3.42 -18.01 -3.69
N PRO A 286 4.24 -18.93 -3.13
CA PRO A 286 5.66 -19.01 -3.41
C PRO A 286 5.99 -19.31 -4.88
N GLU A 287 5.14 -20.07 -5.57
CA GLU A 287 5.29 -20.43 -6.98
C GLU A 287 5.20 -19.21 -7.92
N ALA A 288 4.61 -18.09 -7.47
CA ALA A 288 4.66 -16.84 -8.22
C ALA A 288 6.10 -16.28 -8.32
N MET A 289 6.88 -16.40 -7.24
CA MET A 289 8.31 -16.06 -7.28
C MET A 289 9.11 -17.01 -8.16
N GLU A 290 8.74 -18.29 -8.21
CA GLU A 290 9.40 -19.28 -9.07
C GLU A 290 9.13 -18.99 -10.56
N ALA A 291 7.88 -18.71 -10.91
CA ALA A 291 7.49 -18.29 -12.26
C ALA A 291 8.20 -17.00 -12.68
N TYR A 292 8.27 -16.00 -11.79
CA TYR A 292 9.04 -14.78 -12.01
C TYR A 292 10.53 -15.07 -12.27
N ARG A 293 11.19 -15.88 -11.45
CA ARG A 293 12.62 -16.21 -11.62
C ARG A 293 12.88 -16.95 -12.93
N ARG A 294 11.97 -17.83 -13.34
CA ARG A 294 12.06 -18.48 -14.64
C ARG A 294 11.98 -17.46 -15.76
N TRP A 295 10.99 -16.57 -15.75
CA TRP A 295 10.92 -15.49 -16.73
C TRP A 295 12.21 -14.64 -16.75
N ALA A 296 12.69 -14.21 -15.59
CA ALA A 296 13.89 -13.37 -15.48
C ALA A 296 15.19 -14.04 -15.99
N THR A 297 15.19 -15.36 -16.17
CA THR A 297 16.34 -16.14 -16.66
C THR A 297 16.17 -16.66 -18.08
N THR A 298 14.94 -16.96 -18.52
CA THR A 298 14.67 -17.59 -19.82
C THR A 298 13.90 -16.71 -20.79
N ASP A 299 13.45 -15.52 -20.35
CA ASP A 299 12.57 -14.61 -21.09
C ASP A 299 11.23 -15.25 -21.53
N ASP A 300 10.82 -16.32 -20.83
CA ASP A 300 9.57 -17.04 -21.07
C ASP A 300 8.51 -16.61 -20.05
N LEU A 301 7.54 -15.81 -20.50
CA LEU A 301 6.43 -15.31 -19.67
C LEU A 301 5.27 -16.30 -19.53
N GLN A 302 5.21 -17.35 -20.36
CA GLN A 302 4.07 -18.27 -20.39
C GLN A 302 3.78 -18.92 -19.03
N PRO A 303 4.78 -19.38 -18.24
CA PRO A 303 4.53 -19.95 -16.92
C PRO A 303 3.87 -18.95 -15.96
N LEU A 304 4.29 -17.68 -16.00
CA LEU A 304 3.72 -16.64 -15.15
C LEU A 304 2.30 -16.28 -15.58
N GLN A 305 2.04 -16.18 -16.89
CA GLN A 305 0.70 -15.93 -17.43
C GLN A 305 -0.29 -17.05 -17.02
N ALA A 306 0.07 -18.31 -17.24
CA ALA A 306 -0.77 -19.45 -16.86
C ALA A 306 -1.00 -19.52 -15.34
N LEU A 307 0.01 -19.16 -14.55
CA LEU A 307 -0.11 -19.11 -13.10
C LEU A 307 -1.07 -18.01 -12.63
N VAL A 308 -1.03 -16.83 -13.25
CA VAL A 308 -1.94 -15.72 -12.96
C VAL A 308 -3.39 -16.09 -13.32
N GLU A 309 -3.60 -16.68 -14.49
CA GLU A 309 -4.94 -17.13 -14.93
C GLU A 309 -5.53 -18.19 -13.99
N SER A 310 -4.76 -19.22 -13.64
CA SER A 310 -5.21 -20.24 -12.69
C SER A 310 -5.37 -19.68 -11.27
N GLY A 311 -4.53 -18.72 -10.88
CA GLY A 311 -4.55 -18.01 -9.61
C GLY A 311 -5.87 -17.27 -9.36
N GLN A 312 -6.47 -16.66 -10.39
CA GLN A 312 -7.78 -15.98 -10.25
C GLN A 312 -8.85 -16.91 -9.67
N ARG A 313 -8.95 -18.12 -10.23
CA ARG A 313 -9.92 -19.12 -9.77
C ARG A 313 -9.54 -19.65 -8.39
N ARG A 314 -8.27 -20.06 -8.21
CA ARG A 314 -7.79 -20.64 -6.96
C ARG A 314 -8.00 -19.72 -5.76
N TRP A 315 -7.54 -18.47 -5.86
CA TRP A 315 -7.60 -17.54 -4.73
C TRP A 315 -9.03 -17.06 -4.44
N LEU A 316 -9.90 -17.05 -5.44
CA LEU A 316 -11.34 -16.83 -5.22
C LEU A 316 -11.99 -18.01 -4.49
N GLU A 317 -11.65 -19.24 -4.87
CA GLU A 317 -12.12 -20.45 -4.17
C GLU A 317 -11.60 -20.47 -2.73
N THR A 318 -10.32 -20.18 -2.50
CA THR A 318 -9.73 -20.06 -1.15
C THR A 318 -10.47 -19.02 -0.31
N ALA A 319 -10.71 -17.83 -0.85
CA ALA A 319 -11.44 -16.77 -0.15
C ALA A 319 -12.87 -17.20 0.22
N ARG A 320 -13.56 -17.92 -0.67
CA ARG A 320 -14.90 -18.47 -0.41
C ARG A 320 -14.90 -19.56 0.66
N THR A 321 -13.88 -20.42 0.67
CA THR A 321 -13.70 -21.44 1.72
C THR A 321 -13.50 -20.79 3.08
N ILE A 322 -12.68 -19.73 3.17
CA ILE A 322 -12.51 -18.95 4.40
C ILE A 322 -13.85 -18.39 4.89
N MET A 323 -14.65 -17.79 4.00
CA MET A 323 -15.98 -17.28 4.35
C MET A 323 -16.92 -18.39 4.82
N SER A 324 -16.87 -19.57 4.21
CA SER A 324 -17.66 -20.72 4.64
C SER A 324 -17.31 -21.17 6.06
N LEU A 325 -16.01 -21.26 6.37
CA LEU A 325 -15.53 -21.60 7.72
C LEU A 325 -15.96 -20.55 8.75
N TYR A 326 -15.88 -19.27 8.38
CA TYR A 326 -16.35 -18.18 9.23
C TYR A 326 -17.87 -18.27 9.50
N ARG A 327 -18.69 -18.62 8.50
CA ARG A 327 -20.13 -18.82 8.71
C ARG A 327 -20.44 -19.96 9.67
N GLU A 328 -19.62 -21.00 9.67
CA GLU A 328 -19.82 -22.19 10.52
C GLU A 328 -19.32 -21.99 11.95
N HIS A 329 -18.16 -21.32 12.11
CA HIS A 329 -17.43 -21.28 13.37
C HIS A 329 -17.21 -19.87 13.94
N GLY A 330 -17.62 -18.81 13.24
CA GLY A 330 -17.40 -17.43 13.66
C GLY A 330 -15.92 -17.10 13.85
N ASP A 331 -15.59 -16.50 15.00
CA ASP A 331 -14.24 -16.16 15.41
C ASP A 331 -13.35 -17.37 15.75
N GLN A 332 -13.95 -18.55 15.95
CA GLN A 332 -13.25 -19.81 16.17
C GLN A 332 -12.85 -20.52 14.87
N ALA A 333 -13.15 -19.94 13.71
CA ALA A 333 -12.71 -20.49 12.43
C ALA A 333 -11.17 -20.56 12.40
N ALA A 334 -10.63 -21.78 12.34
CA ALA A 334 -9.19 -22.03 12.35
C ALA A 334 -8.55 -21.73 10.99
N ILE A 335 -8.67 -20.49 10.51
CA ILE A 335 -8.24 -20.03 9.19
C ILE A 335 -6.75 -20.27 8.98
N GLU A 336 -5.92 -20.12 10.02
CA GLU A 336 -4.49 -20.38 9.90
C GLU A 336 -4.21 -21.83 9.49
N LYS A 337 -4.98 -22.81 10.00
CA LYS A 337 -4.79 -24.23 9.64
C LYS A 337 -5.15 -24.54 8.18
N LEU A 338 -6.02 -23.72 7.57
CA LEU A 338 -6.37 -23.86 6.15
C LEU A 338 -5.25 -23.32 5.26
N LEU A 339 -4.63 -22.20 5.67
CA LEU A 339 -3.69 -21.44 4.84
C LEU A 339 -2.23 -21.84 5.07
N GLU A 340 -1.92 -22.38 6.24
CA GLU A 340 -0.63 -23.00 6.50
C GLU A 340 -0.61 -24.40 5.88
N PRO A 341 0.41 -24.76 5.10
CA PRO A 341 0.54 -26.14 4.65
C PRO A 341 0.62 -27.06 5.87
N ALA A 342 -0.04 -28.23 5.79
CA ALA A 342 0.11 -29.27 6.80
C ALA A 342 1.61 -29.54 7.00
N ALA A 343 2.07 -29.60 8.25
CA ALA A 343 3.47 -29.70 8.64
C ALA A 343 4.18 -31.02 8.21
N ASP A 344 3.64 -31.76 7.25
CA ASP A 344 4.05 -33.12 6.87
C ASP A 344 4.87 -33.19 5.56
N SER A 345 5.36 -32.07 5.02
CA SER A 345 6.46 -32.16 4.05
C SER A 345 7.79 -32.22 4.81
N GLU A 346 8.29 -33.44 5.04
CA GLU A 346 9.63 -33.68 5.60
C GLU A 346 10.67 -32.73 4.99
N PRO A 347 11.54 -32.11 5.80
CA PRO A 347 12.66 -31.35 5.25
C PRO A 347 13.53 -32.29 4.42
N PRO A 348 14.07 -31.85 3.27
CA PRO A 348 14.97 -32.67 2.48
C PRO A 348 16.15 -33.10 3.35
N ILE A 349 16.34 -34.41 3.48
CA ILE A 349 17.44 -35.03 4.21
C ILE A 349 18.74 -34.41 3.69
N CYS A 350 19.38 -33.63 4.56
CA CYS A 350 20.69 -33.07 4.29
C CYS A 350 21.69 -34.24 4.29
N VAL A 351 22.02 -34.75 3.11
CA VAL A 351 23.04 -35.78 2.95
C VAL A 351 24.40 -35.12 3.21
N PRO A 352 25.15 -35.52 4.24
CA PRO A 352 26.47 -34.94 4.49
C PRO A 352 27.44 -35.31 3.35
N PRO A 353 28.36 -34.41 2.97
CA PRO A 353 29.33 -34.70 1.91
C PRO A 353 30.22 -35.88 2.31
N LYS A 354 30.38 -36.84 1.39
CA LYS A 354 31.31 -37.95 1.53
C LYS A 354 32.71 -37.40 1.81
N ALA A 355 33.29 -37.78 2.94
CA ALA A 355 34.67 -37.50 3.28
C ALA A 355 35.58 -38.04 2.18
N ALA A 356 36.39 -37.15 1.59
CA ALA A 356 37.45 -37.54 0.67
C ALA A 356 38.47 -38.39 1.44
N SER A 357 38.61 -39.66 1.03
CA SER A 357 39.72 -40.51 1.43
C SER A 357 41.01 -39.92 0.90
N ARG A 358 41.88 -39.46 1.81
CA ARG A 358 43.28 -39.13 1.49
C ARG A 358 44.02 -40.44 1.27
N SER A 359 44.58 -40.61 0.07
CA SER A 359 45.77 -41.43 -0.19
C SER A 359 47.01 -40.55 -0.15
#